data_AF-A0A382Z130-F1
#
_entry.id   AF-A0A382Z130-F1
#
_cell.length_a   1.000
_cell.length_b   1.000
_cell.length_c   1.000
_cell.angle_alpha   90.00
_cell.angle_beta   90.00
_cell.angle_gamma   90.00
#
_symmetry.space_group_name_H-M   'P 1'
#
loop_
_entity.id
_entity.type
_entity.pdbx_description
1 polymer ?
#
loop_
_entity_poly.entity_id
_entity_poly.type
_entity_poly.pdbx_seq_one_letter_code
_entity_poly.pdbx_strand_id
1 'polypeptide(L)'
;MKYLLPTLIVLPILELYVLIKVGSSIGALSTILLVFMTAVLGLVLLRIQGFETLMSARNKLENLTMPTEEIITGFFLASGGLLLI
;
A
#
# COMPACT_ATOMS: atom_id res chain seq x y z
N MET A 1 13.89 13.73 6.39
CA MET A 1 13.30 13.63 7.75
C MET A 1 12.33 14.79 8.06
N LYS A 2 12.62 16.05 7.72
CA LYS A 2 11.78 17.22 8.07
C LYS A 2 10.35 17.22 7.47
N TYR A 3 10.12 16.50 6.38
CA TYR A 3 8.82 16.47 5.67
C TYR A 3 8.00 15.18 5.87
N LEU A 4 8.56 14.16 6.52
CA LEU A 4 7.92 12.84 6.59
C LEU A 4 6.74 12.83 7.58
N LEU A 5 6.93 13.48 8.72
CA LEU A 5 5.94 13.65 9.78
C LEU A 5 4.69 14.44 9.33
N PRO A 6 4.82 15.63 8.70
CA PRO A 6 3.64 16.36 8.24
C PRO A 6 2.90 15.65 7.11
N THR A 7 3.58 15.01 6.15
CA THR A 7 2.91 14.27 5.07
C THR A 7 2.08 13.11 5.61
N LEU A 8 2.60 12.36 6.59
CA LEU A 8 1.88 11.24 7.21
C LEU A 8 0.61 11.68 7.95
N ILE A 9 0.53 12.93 8.41
CA ILE A 9 -0.65 13.49 9.09
C ILE A 9 -1.61 14.14 8.09
N VAL A 10 -1.09 14.89 7.10
CA VAL A 10 -1.90 15.61 6.13
C VAL A 10 -2.63 14.66 5.17
N LEU A 11 -1.97 13.56 4.79
CA LEU A 11 -2.54 12.55 3.89
C LEU A 11 -3.87 11.95 4.42
N PRO A 12 -3.94 11.34 5.62
CA PRO A 12 -5.17 10.77 6.15
C PRO A 12 -6.25 11.83 6.44
N ILE A 13 -5.86 13.06 6.80
CA ILE A 13 -6.83 14.15 6.95
C ILE A 13 -7.51 14.46 5.61
N LEU A 14 -6.72 14.53 4.54
CA LEU A 14 -7.23 14.81 3.21
C LEU A 14 -8.10 13.67 2.69
N GLU A 15 -7.71 12.43 2.96
CA GLU A 15 -8.48 11.24 2.62
C GLU A 15 -9.83 11.19 3.32
N LEU A 16 -9.87 11.44 4.63
CA LEU A 16 -11.13 11.54 5.38
C LEU A 16 -12.02 12.66 4.82
N TYR A 17 -11.45 13.80 4.45
CA TYR A 17 -12.21 14.88 3.81
C TYR A 17 -12.85 14.44 2.48
N VAL A 18 -12.09 13.74 1.63
CA VAL A 18 -12.60 13.19 0.37
C VAL A 18 -13.68 12.15 0.62
N LEU A 19 -13.47 11.23 1.56
CA LEU A 19 -14.44 10.19 1.91
C LEU A 19 -15.75 10.78 2.44
N ILE A 20 -15.68 11.81 3.29
CA ILE A 20 -16.89 12.50 3.78
C ILE A 20 -17.62 13.17 2.62
N LYS A 21 -16.89 13.84 1.72
CA LYS A 21 -17.48 14.53 0.56
C LYS A 21 -18.14 13.54 -0.41
N VAL A 22 -17.47 12.44 -0.73
CA VAL A 22 -18.03 11.37 -1.57
C VAL A 22 -19.20 10.68 -0.87
N GLY A 23 -19.07 10.41 0.43
CA GLY A 23 -20.13 9.85 1.27
C GLY A 23 -21.39 10.70 1.31
N SER A 24 -21.25 12.02 1.30
CA SER A 24 -22.40 12.94 1.21
C SER A 24 -23.08 12.94 -0.17
N SER A 25 -22.37 12.55 -1.24
CA SER A 25 -22.89 12.55 -2.60
C SER A 25 -23.50 11.21 -3.03
N ILE A 26 -22.92 10.08 -2.62
CA ILE A 26 -23.28 8.72 -3.09
C ILE A 26 -23.86 7.86 -1.95
N GLY A 27 -23.83 8.38 -0.72
CA GLY A 27 -24.23 7.66 0.50
C GLY A 27 -23.05 6.97 1.19
N ALA A 28 -23.14 6.88 2.52
CA ALA A 28 -22.10 6.29 3.36
C ALA A 28 -21.86 4.81 3.03
N LEU A 29 -22.93 4.03 2.84
CA LEU A 29 -22.82 2.59 2.58
C LEU A 29 -22.11 2.28 1.25
N SER A 30 -22.45 3.02 0.18
CA SER A 30 -21.78 2.93 -1.12
C SER A 30 -20.29 3.26 -1.01
N THR A 31 -19.95 4.29 -0.23
CA THR A 31 -18.56 4.74 -0.04
C THR A 31 -17.74 3.71 0.74
N ILE A 32 -18.30 3.14 1.81
CA ILE A 32 -17.65 2.06 2.57
C ILE A 32 -17.39 0.86 1.66
N LEU A 33 -18.35 0.49 0.80
CA LEU A 33 -18.20 -0.64 -0.11
C LEU A 33 -17.11 -0.39 -1.16
N LEU A 34 -17.02 0.84 -1.68
CA LEU A 34 -15.94 1.25 -2.58
C LEU A 34 -14.56 1.17 -1.91
N VAL A 35 -14.43 1.73 -0.70
CA VAL A 35 -13.17 1.67 0.08
C VAL A 35 -12.78 0.23 0.40
N PHE A 36 -13.76 -0.60 0.77
CA PHE A 36 -13.52 -2.01 1.03
C PHE A 36 -13.03 -2.74 -0.23
N MET A 37 -13.64 -2.46 -1.38
CA MET A 37 -13.20 -3.03 -2.66
C MET A 37 -11.79 -2.59 -3.01
N THR A 38 -11.43 -1.31 -2.85
CA THR A 38 -10.07 -0.83 -3.11
C THR A 38 -9.06 -1.44 -2.15
N ALA A 39 -9.41 -1.58 -0.87
CA ALA A 39 -8.55 -2.21 0.14
C ALA A 39 -8.29 -3.69 -0.18
N VAL A 40 -9.34 -4.45 -0.54
CA VAL A 40 -9.20 -5.86 -0.95
C VAL A 40 -8.34 -5.98 -2.19
N LEU A 41 -8.59 -5.17 -3.22
CA LEU A 41 -7.80 -5.19 -4.46
C LEU A 41 -6.33 -4.87 -4.18
N GLY A 42 -6.04 -3.83 -3.41
CA GLY A 42 -4.66 -3.47 -3.06
C GLY A 42 -3.97 -4.57 -2.25
N LEU A 43 -4.66 -5.16 -1.26
CA LEU A 43 -4.10 -6.25 -0.46
C LEU A 43 -3.79 -7.49 -1.31
N VAL A 44 -4.67 -7.84 -2.26
CA VAL A 44 -4.43 -8.93 -3.21
C VAL A 44 -3.19 -8.65 -4.07
N LEU A 45 -3.06 -7.43 -4.60
CA LEU A 45 -1.89 -7.03 -5.39
C LEU A 45 -0.59 -7.10 -4.58
N LEU A 46 -0.61 -6.58 -3.35
CA LEU A 46 0.54 -6.66 -2.44
C LEU A 46 0.92 -8.10 -2.12
N ARG A 47 -0.06 -8.99 -1.95
CA ARG A 47 0.19 -10.40 -1.68
C ARG A 47 0.87 -11.10 -2.85
N ILE A 48 0.41 -10.84 -4.08
CA ILE A 48 0.98 -11.42 -5.29
C ILE A 48 2.43 -10.93 -5.48
N GLN A 49 2.62 -9.60 -5.51
CA GLN A 49 3.95 -9.00 -5.72
C GLN A 49 4.91 -9.30 -4.55
N GLY A 50 4.40 -9.32 -3.31
CA GLY A 50 5.18 -9.68 -2.13
C GLY A 50 5.73 -11.10 -2.21
N PHE A 51 4.90 -12.06 -2.62
CA PHE A 51 5.33 -13.45 -2.76
C PHE A 51 6.36 -13.63 -3.87
N GLU A 52 6.15 -13.02 -5.04
CA GLU A 52 7.10 -13.06 -6.15
C GLU A 52 8.45 -12.42 -5.78
N THR A 53 8.43 -11.30 -5.05
CA THR A 53 9.64 -10.61 -4.58
C THR A 53 10.43 -11.49 -3.60
N LEU A 54 9.73 -12.15 -2.67
CA LEU A 54 10.36 -13.07 -1.70
C LEU A 54 10.98 -14.29 -2.38
N MET A 55 10.28 -14.88 -3.35
CA MET A 55 10.77 -16.04 -4.10
C MET A 55 11.99 -15.66 -4.95
N SER A 56 11.97 -14.51 -5.61
CA SER A 56 13.10 -14.00 -6.39
C SER A 56 14.30 -13.67 -5.51
N ALA A 57 14.08 -13.07 -4.34
CA ALA A 57 15.14 -12.78 -3.37
C ALA A 57 15.81 -14.07 -2.90
N ARG A 58 15.01 -15.10 -2.58
CA ARG A 58 15.52 -16.41 -2.18
C ARG A 58 16.38 -17.05 -3.28
N ASN A 59 15.90 -17.05 -4.52
CA ASN A 59 16.65 -17.61 -5.66
C ASN A 59 18.00 -16.89 -5.87
N LYS A 60 18.03 -15.55 -5.74
CA LYS A 60 19.28 -14.78 -5.86
C LYS A 60 20.26 -15.07 -4.73
N LEU A 61 19.76 -15.23 -3.50
CA LEU A 61 20.57 -15.63 -2.34
C LEU A 61 21.15 -17.03 -2.48
N GLU A 62 20.37 -17.99 -2.99
CA GLU A 62 20.84 -19.36 -3.28
C GLU A 62 21.95 -19.37 -4.36
N ASN A 63 21.90 -18.41 -5.30
CA ASN A 63 22.93 -18.22 -6.33
C ASN A 63 24.12 -17.36 -5.87
N LEU A 64 24.28 -17.07 -4.57
CA LEU A 64 25.33 -16.20 -4.01
C LEU A 64 25.35 -14.78 -4.61
N THR A 65 24.22 -14.32 -5.16
CA THR A 65 24.05 -12.96 -5.69
C THR A 65 23.23 -12.11 -4.72
N MET A 66 23.60 -10.82 -4.58
CA MET A 66 22.87 -9.92 -3.67
C MET A 66 21.53 -9.48 -4.26
N PRO A 67 20.39 -9.68 -3.58
CA PRO A 67 19.06 -9.32 -4.06
C PRO A 67 18.72 -7.84 -3.81
N THR A 68 19.56 -6.92 -4.29
CA THR A 68 19.40 -5.48 -4.01
C THR A 68 18.07 -4.92 -4.51
N GLU A 69 17.63 -5.35 -5.69
CA GLU A 69 16.36 -4.89 -6.30
C GLU A 69 15.15 -5.39 -5.51
N GLU A 70 15.18 -6.64 -5.05
CA GLU A 70 14.09 -7.23 -4.27
C GLU A 70 13.98 -6.61 -2.88
N ILE A 71 15.11 -6.19 -2.28
CA ILE A 71 15.09 -5.45 -1.01
C ILE A 71 14.42 -4.09 -1.19
N ILE A 72 14.76 -3.36 -2.26
CA ILE A 72 14.13 -2.06 -2.57
C ILE A 72 12.64 -2.25 -2.88
N THR A 73 12.30 -3.24 -3.71
CA THR A 73 10.92 -3.57 -4.07
C THR A 73 10.12 -3.99 -2.85
N GLY A 74 10.70 -4.82 -1.98
CA GLY A 74 10.11 -5.24 -0.71
C GLY A 74 9.86 -4.06 0.23
N PHE A 75 10.78 -3.08 0.28
CA PHE A 75 10.58 -1.84 1.04
C PHE A 75 9.39 -1.04 0.50
N PHE A 76 9.29 -0.86 -0.82
CA PHE A 76 8.14 -0.17 -1.42
C PHE A 76 6.83 -0.92 -1.20
N LEU A 77 6.81 -2.24 -1.33
CA LEU A 77 5.65 -3.09 -1.03
C LEU A 77 5.19 -2.95 0.43
N ALA A 78 6.13 -2.98 1.38
CA ALA A 78 5.83 -2.78 2.79
C ALA A 78 5.28 -1.38 3.07
N SER A 79 5.87 -0.35 2.45
CA SER A 79 5.38 1.03 2.57
C SER A 79 3.99 1.21 1.96
N GLY A 80 3.73 0.58 0.81
CA GLY A 80 2.43 0.62 0.15
C GLY A 80 1.35 -0.12 0.94
N GLY A 81 1.71 -1.20 1.63
CA GLY A 81 0.82 -1.88 2.58
C GLY A 81 0.49 -1.06 3.82
N LEU A 82 1.45 -0.28 4.31
CA LEU A 82 1.23 0.62 5.44
C LEU A 82 0.29 1.79 5.08
N LEU A 83 0.33 2.23 3.82
CA LEU A 83 -0.43 3.37 3.29
C LEU A 83 -1.75 2.97 2.61
N LEU A 84 -2.18 1.71 2.75
CA LEU A 84 -3.36 1.17 2.05
C LEU A 84 -4.71 1.62 2.66
N ILE A 85 -4.69 2.66 3.49
CA ILE A 85 -5.79 3.15 4.33
C ILE A 85 -5.91 4.66 4.27
#